data_AF-A0A329SD75-F1
#
_entry.id   AF-A0A329SD75-F1
#
_cell.length_a   1.000
_cell.length_b   1.000
_cell.length_c   1.000
_cell.angle_alpha   90.00
_cell.angle_beta   90.00
_cell.angle_gamma   90.00
#
_symmetry.space_group_name_H-M   'P 1'
#
loop_
_entity.id
_entity.type
_entity.pdbx_description
1 polymer ?
#
loop_
_entity_poly.entity_id
_entity_poly.type
_entity_poly.pdbx_seq_one_letter_code
_entity_poly.pdbx_strand_id
1 'polypeptide(L)'
;MIRPFDNSEPLPPLVALTYETVLCTELPAFDPVPTLRSVLLKPPHLQRFEYFLRKTGWLTMPIYGCGLILRIVVCSVPAPIGRLLSPWAAILHIPPCIVFAAGIRVEFVKLILSAFDFWFPFAANTMFLIVFSCVLRDMRILLVVAVWIAFGCSFLQETYFRDSRNIAMSAFVEASLLVLLMGSISLDIMDDLHHSNLIIAGGHTLSTKDVLINVIGTMATLMMRTMYRRVQE
;
A
#
# COMPACT_ATOMS: atom_id res chain seq x y z
N MET A 1 15.19 -49.11 -51.98
CA MET A 1 14.33 -48.72 -53.13
C MET A 1 13.43 -47.60 -52.64
N ILE A 2 13.82 -46.36 -52.94
CA ILE A 2 13.18 -45.13 -52.42
C ILE A 2 11.96 -44.87 -53.30
N ARG A 3 10.76 -44.87 -52.71
CA ARG A 3 9.54 -44.46 -53.40
C ARG A 3 9.57 -42.93 -53.58
N PRO A 4 9.24 -42.39 -54.76
CA PRO A 4 9.17 -40.96 -54.97
C PRO A 4 8.02 -40.39 -54.11
N PHE A 5 8.26 -39.24 -53.49
CA PHE A 5 7.25 -38.48 -52.79
C PHE A 5 6.16 -38.07 -53.79
N ASP A 6 4.96 -38.60 -53.58
CA ASP A 6 3.76 -38.17 -54.28
C ASP A 6 3.39 -36.79 -53.70
N ASN A 7 3.58 -35.73 -54.50
CA ASN A 7 3.31 -34.34 -54.14
C ASN A 7 1.80 -34.02 -54.19
N SER A 8 0.97 -34.90 -53.61
CA SER A 8 -0.50 -34.83 -53.72
C SER A 8 -1.19 -34.84 -52.36
N GLU A 9 -0.56 -34.28 -51.31
CA GLU A 9 -1.28 -33.81 -50.13
C GLU A 9 -1.62 -32.32 -50.30
N PRO A 10 -2.91 -31.93 -50.28
CA PRO A 10 -3.26 -30.52 -50.24
C PRO A 10 -2.76 -29.94 -48.92
N LEU A 11 -1.95 -28.87 -49.01
CA LEU A 11 -1.58 -28.04 -47.86
C LEU A 11 -2.83 -27.75 -47.03
N PRO A 12 -2.81 -27.93 -45.69
CA PRO A 12 -3.93 -27.54 -44.85
C PRO A 12 -4.24 -26.07 -45.15
N PRO A 13 -5.53 -25.69 -45.27
CA PRO A 13 -5.89 -24.32 -45.61
C PRO A 13 -5.19 -23.41 -44.62
N LEU A 14 -4.43 -22.43 -45.13
CA LEU A 14 -3.94 -21.33 -44.31
C LEU A 14 -5.18 -20.80 -43.59
N VAL A 15 -5.25 -21.04 -42.28
CA VAL A 15 -6.29 -20.45 -41.44
C VAL A 15 -6.04 -18.96 -41.51
N ALA A 16 -6.69 -18.30 -42.47
CA ALA A 16 -6.69 -16.87 -42.57
C ALA A 16 -7.27 -16.40 -41.24
N LEU A 17 -6.41 -15.81 -40.41
CA LEU A 17 -6.83 -15.20 -39.15
C LEU A 17 -7.82 -14.10 -39.54
N THR A 18 -9.09 -14.45 -39.46
CA THR A 18 -10.18 -13.59 -39.91
C THR A 18 -10.52 -12.76 -38.69
N TYR A 19 -9.97 -11.54 -38.64
CA TYR A 19 -10.29 -10.61 -37.58
C TYR A 19 -11.70 -10.07 -37.84
N GLU A 20 -12.67 -10.52 -37.06
CA GLU A 20 -14.00 -9.93 -37.06
C GLU A 20 -13.96 -8.66 -36.20
N THR A 21 -14.15 -7.51 -36.84
CA THR A 21 -14.32 -6.24 -36.12
C THR A 21 -15.69 -6.23 -35.47
N VAL A 22 -15.75 -6.66 -34.21
CA VAL A 22 -16.97 -6.55 -33.39
C VAL A 22 -17.17 -5.08 -33.05
N LEU A 23 -18.36 -4.55 -33.35
CA LEU A 23 -18.77 -3.22 -32.91
C LEU A 23 -18.74 -3.21 -31.38
N CYS A 24 -17.79 -2.50 -30.77
CA CYS A 24 -17.80 -2.28 -29.33
C CYS A 24 -19.12 -1.60 -28.97
N THR A 25 -19.97 -2.28 -28.19
CA THR A 25 -20.98 -1.62 -27.36
C THR A 25 -20.30 -0.49 -26.58
N GLU A 26 -21.01 0.65 -26.40
CA GLU A 26 -20.47 1.85 -25.75
C GLU A 26 -19.54 1.46 -24.59
N LEU A 27 -18.27 1.84 -24.72
CA LEU A 27 -17.30 1.56 -23.66
C LEU A 27 -17.88 2.14 -22.37
N PRO A 28 -17.84 1.39 -21.25
CA PRO A 28 -18.28 1.95 -19.97
C PRO A 28 -17.61 3.30 -19.80
N ALA A 29 -18.41 4.34 -19.59
CA ALA A 29 -17.95 5.73 -19.50
C ALA A 29 -17.05 5.89 -18.28
N PHE A 30 -15.79 5.50 -18.44
CA PHE A 30 -14.75 5.59 -17.44
C PHE A 30 -14.17 7.00 -17.53
N ASP A 31 -14.60 7.86 -16.61
CA ASP A 31 -14.01 9.18 -16.48
C ASP A 31 -12.87 9.12 -15.44
N PRO A 32 -11.59 9.25 -15.85
CA PRO A 32 -10.47 9.26 -14.93
C PRO A 32 -10.26 10.62 -14.25
N VAL A 33 -11.00 11.66 -14.63
CA VAL A 33 -10.81 13.04 -14.17
C VAL A 33 -11.25 13.30 -12.72
N PRO A 34 -12.39 12.78 -12.20
CA PRO A 34 -12.86 13.13 -10.87
C PRO A 34 -11.95 12.57 -9.77
N THR A 35 -11.43 13.49 -8.98
CA THR A 35 -10.64 13.19 -7.77
C THR A 35 -11.52 13.26 -6.53
N LEU A 36 -11.11 12.61 -5.44
CA LEU A 36 -11.85 12.61 -4.18
C LEU A 36 -12.13 14.03 -3.70
N ARG A 37 -11.15 14.94 -3.87
CA ARG A 37 -11.30 16.36 -3.54
C ARG A 37 -12.34 17.08 -4.40
N SER A 38 -12.44 16.76 -5.71
CA SER A 38 -13.39 17.43 -6.61
C SER A 38 -14.83 16.93 -6.41
N VAL A 39 -14.99 15.70 -5.91
CA VAL A 39 -16.29 15.16 -5.52
C VAL A 39 -16.72 15.68 -4.14
N LEU A 40 -15.78 15.80 -3.20
CA LEU A 40 -16.08 16.20 -1.82
C LEU A 40 -16.26 17.72 -1.65
N LEU A 41 -15.54 18.54 -2.41
CA LEU A 41 -15.51 20.00 -2.25
C LEU A 41 -16.30 20.70 -3.36
N LYS A 42 -17.10 21.70 -2.97
CA LYS A 42 -17.74 22.62 -3.92
C LYS A 42 -16.70 23.48 -4.67
N PRO A 43 -16.97 23.96 -5.89
CA PRO A 43 -16.02 24.68 -6.74
C PRO A 43 -15.21 25.83 -6.06
N PRO A 44 -15.81 26.72 -5.24
CA PRO A 44 -15.03 27.79 -4.59
C PRO A 44 -14.06 27.28 -3.51
N HIS A 45 -14.39 26.17 -2.85
CA HIS A 45 -13.52 25.54 -1.86
C HIS A 45 -12.43 24.70 -2.52
N LEU A 46 -12.74 24.09 -3.67
CA LEU A 46 -11.78 23.33 -4.47
C LEU A 46 -10.63 24.22 -4.95
N GLN A 47 -10.92 25.41 -5.51
CA GLN A 47 -9.88 26.34 -5.98
C GLN A 47 -8.95 26.81 -4.85
N ARG A 48 -9.50 27.11 -3.66
CA ARG A 48 -8.71 27.47 -2.47
C ARG A 48 -7.83 26.32 -2.01
N PHE A 49 -8.38 25.11 -1.99
CA PHE A 49 -7.66 23.90 -1.60
C PHE A 49 -6.54 23.56 -2.59
N GLU A 50 -6.75 23.72 -3.90
CA GLU A 50 -5.72 23.52 -4.91
C GLU A 50 -4.59 24.54 -4.81
N TYR A 51 -4.93 25.82 -4.58
CA TYR A 51 -3.92 26.85 -4.32
C TYR A 51 -3.09 26.51 -3.06
N PHE A 52 -3.76 26.05 -2.00
CA PHE A 52 -3.10 25.60 -0.78
C PHE A 52 -2.17 24.42 -1.05
N LEU A 53 -2.65 23.35 -1.68
CA LEU A 53 -1.86 22.17 -2.02
C LEU A 53 -0.65 22.51 -2.90
N ARG A 54 -0.80 23.41 -3.88
CA ARG A 54 0.31 23.84 -4.73
C ARG A 54 1.36 24.61 -3.93
N LYS A 55 0.93 25.44 -2.99
CA LYS A 55 1.83 26.22 -2.11
C LYS A 55 2.54 25.35 -1.08
N THR A 56 1.88 24.30 -0.57
CA THR A 56 2.43 23.41 0.48
C THR A 56 3.03 22.11 -0.07
N GLY A 57 2.91 21.84 -1.37
CA GLY A 57 3.34 20.59 -2.00
C GLY A 57 4.83 20.30 -1.80
N TRP A 58 5.68 21.33 -1.87
CA TRP A 58 7.13 21.19 -1.66
C TRP A 58 7.49 20.73 -0.23
N LEU A 59 6.65 21.03 0.75
CA LEU A 59 6.85 20.65 2.15
C LEU A 59 6.37 19.23 2.45
N THR A 60 5.51 18.67 1.60
CA THR A 60 4.85 17.38 1.86
C THR A 60 5.85 16.22 1.88
N MET A 61 6.79 16.18 0.92
CA MET A 61 7.79 15.11 0.84
C MET A 61 8.79 15.13 2.00
N PRO A 62 9.37 16.29 2.41
CA PRO A 62 10.18 16.37 3.61
C PRO A 62 9.43 15.96 4.89
N ILE A 63 8.17 16.40 5.05
CA ILE A 63 7.33 16.03 6.19
C ILE A 63 7.11 14.52 6.22
N TYR A 64 6.78 13.92 5.07
CA TYR A 64 6.60 12.49 4.94
C TYR A 64 7.87 11.72 5.30
N GLY A 65 9.02 12.11 4.74
CA GLY A 65 10.32 11.51 5.05
C GLY A 65 10.69 11.62 6.54
N CYS A 66 10.45 12.78 7.16
CA CYS A 66 10.64 12.97 8.59
C CYS A 66 9.72 12.04 9.39
N GLY A 67 8.46 11.92 8.99
CA GLY A 67 7.51 10.96 9.57
C GLY A 67 7.99 9.51 9.49
N LEU A 68 8.54 9.09 8.35
CA LEU A 68 9.11 7.76 8.17
C LEU A 68 10.28 7.47 9.12
N ILE A 69 11.20 8.43 9.28
CA ILE A 69 12.31 8.32 10.23
C ILE A 69 11.76 8.21 11.65
N LEU A 70 10.77 9.04 11.99
CA LEU A 70 10.18 9.08 13.32
C LEU A 70 9.47 7.77 13.69
N ARG A 71 8.93 7.03 12.71
CA ARG A 71 8.39 5.67 12.92
C ARG A 71 9.45 4.73 13.51
N ILE A 72 10.65 4.73 12.94
CA ILE A 72 11.75 3.87 13.41
C ILE A 72 12.26 4.36 14.76
N VAL A 73 12.44 5.67 14.91
CA VAL A 73 12.91 6.25 16.18
C VAL A 73 11.97 5.90 17.33
N VAL A 74 10.65 6.08 17.17
CA VAL A 74 9.67 5.76 18.21
C VAL A 74 9.70 4.28 18.61
N CYS A 75 10.03 3.38 17.68
CA CYS A 75 10.15 1.96 17.97
C CYS A 75 11.48 1.58 18.66
N SER A 76 12.55 2.33 18.42
CA SER A 76 13.89 2.03 18.92
C SER A 76 14.26 2.73 20.24
N VAL A 77 13.49 3.73 20.66
CA VAL A 77 13.73 4.46 21.92
C VAL A 77 13.03 3.79 23.12
N PRO A 78 13.50 4.02 24.36
CA PRO A 78 12.82 3.54 25.57
C PRO A 78 11.34 3.96 25.62
N ALA A 79 10.50 3.11 26.22
CA ALA A 79 9.05 3.29 26.28
C ALA A 79 8.56 4.69 26.72
N PRO A 80 9.12 5.36 27.76
CA PRO A 80 8.64 6.67 28.17
C PRO A 80 8.86 7.76 27.10
N ILE A 81 9.99 7.70 26.37
CA ILE A 81 10.31 8.65 25.30
C ILE A 81 9.43 8.37 24.09
N GLY A 82 9.26 7.10 23.73
CA GLY A 82 8.40 6.68 22.61
C GLY A 82 6.93 7.10 22.81
N ARG A 83 6.42 7.00 24.04
CA ARG A 83 5.07 7.44 24.40
C ARG A 83 4.86 8.94 24.22
N LEU A 84 5.86 9.76 24.54
CA LEU A 84 5.80 11.21 24.39
C LEU A 84 5.94 11.64 22.93
N LEU A 85 6.78 10.94 22.15
CA LEU A 85 7.08 11.28 20.76
C LEU A 85 6.01 10.79 19.77
N SER A 86 5.33 9.68 20.08
CA SER A 86 4.30 9.07 19.23
C SER A 86 3.20 10.03 18.76
N PRO A 87 2.56 10.85 19.63
CA PRO A 87 1.51 11.77 19.21
C PRO A 87 2.02 12.81 18.20
N TRP A 88 3.22 13.35 18.41
CA TRP A 88 3.84 14.30 17.49
C TRP A 88 4.17 13.64 16.15
N ALA A 89 4.64 12.40 16.18
CA ALA A 89 4.85 11.60 14.99
C ALA A 89 3.55 11.34 14.23
N ALA A 90 2.47 11.00 14.92
CA ALA A 90 1.15 10.80 14.32
C ALA A 90 0.61 12.09 13.67
N ILE A 91 0.79 13.24 14.31
CA ILE A 91 0.39 14.55 13.76
C ILE A 91 1.16 14.86 12.46
N LEU A 92 2.44 14.51 12.41
CA LEU A 92 3.28 14.75 11.25
C LEU A 92 2.83 13.97 10.00
N HIS A 93 2.08 12.88 10.17
CA HIS A 93 1.50 12.10 9.07
C HIS A 93 0.22 12.71 8.51
N ILE A 94 -0.43 13.63 9.22
CA ILE A 94 -1.69 14.23 8.78
C ILE A 94 -1.53 14.97 7.44
N PRO A 95 -0.54 15.86 7.25
CA PRO A 95 -0.40 16.57 5.97
C PRO A 95 -0.15 15.63 4.77
N PRO A 96 0.77 14.65 4.82
CA PRO A 96 0.91 13.64 3.76
C PRO A 96 -0.39 12.89 3.48
N CYS A 97 -1.12 12.45 4.51
CA CYS A 97 -2.41 11.77 4.34
C CYS A 97 -3.44 12.63 3.60
N ILE A 98 -3.52 13.94 3.91
CA ILE A 98 -4.43 14.86 3.21
C ILE A 98 -4.05 14.98 1.74
N VAL A 99 -2.76 15.13 1.43
CA VAL A 99 -2.27 15.25 0.05
C VAL A 99 -2.53 13.95 -0.72
N PHE A 100 -2.27 12.80 -0.09
CA PHE A 100 -2.49 11.50 -0.70
C PHE A 100 -3.97 11.24 -0.96
N ALA A 101 -4.83 11.48 0.04
CA ALA A 101 -6.27 11.37 -0.10
C ALA A 101 -6.83 12.31 -1.19
N ALA A 102 -6.31 13.53 -1.27
CA ALA A 102 -6.70 14.49 -2.30
C ALA A 102 -6.34 14.04 -3.73
N GLY A 103 -5.31 13.20 -3.88
CA GLY A 103 -4.87 12.63 -5.16
C GLY A 103 -5.65 11.39 -5.61
N ILE A 104 -6.49 10.82 -4.74
CA ILE A 104 -7.29 9.62 -5.05
C ILE A 104 -8.32 9.94 -6.15
N ARG A 105 -8.46 9.06 -7.14
CA ARG A 105 -9.45 9.18 -8.23
C ARG A 105 -10.61 8.22 -8.01
N VAL A 106 -11.83 8.73 -8.05
CA VAL A 106 -13.01 8.01 -7.54
C VAL A 106 -13.38 6.80 -8.40
N GLU A 107 -13.30 6.90 -9.73
CA GLU A 107 -13.62 5.77 -10.61
C GLU A 107 -12.58 4.64 -10.50
N PHE A 108 -11.30 4.98 -10.29
CA PHE A 108 -10.27 3.98 -10.01
C PHE A 108 -10.50 3.29 -8.66
N VAL A 109 -10.89 4.04 -7.63
CA VAL A 109 -11.22 3.45 -6.32
C VAL A 109 -12.34 2.43 -6.44
N LYS A 110 -13.40 2.72 -7.21
CA LYS A 110 -14.49 1.75 -7.42
C LYS A 110 -13.97 0.45 -8.05
N LEU A 111 -13.11 0.56 -9.06
CA LEU A 111 -12.49 -0.59 -9.71
C LEU A 111 -11.60 -1.37 -8.75
N ILE A 112 -10.73 -0.68 -8.01
CA ILE A 112 -9.80 -1.26 -7.04
C ILE A 112 -10.56 -1.96 -5.90
N LEU A 113 -11.61 -1.32 -5.35
CA LEU A 113 -12.46 -1.90 -4.30
C LEU A 113 -13.22 -3.14 -4.77
N SER A 114 -13.52 -3.23 -6.07
CA SER A 114 -14.14 -4.44 -6.63
C SER A 114 -13.15 -5.59 -6.82
N ALA A 115 -11.84 -5.30 -6.85
CA ALA A 115 -10.80 -6.30 -7.02
C ALA A 115 -10.44 -6.98 -5.69
N PHE A 116 -10.33 -8.31 -5.70
CA PHE A 116 -9.86 -9.09 -4.56
C PHE A 116 -8.46 -8.65 -4.07
N ASP A 117 -7.60 -8.25 -5.01
CA ASP A 117 -6.24 -7.81 -4.75
C ASP A 117 -6.14 -6.56 -3.84
N PHE A 118 -7.23 -5.81 -3.66
CA PHE A 118 -7.28 -4.70 -2.69
C PHE A 118 -7.58 -5.18 -1.26
N TRP A 119 -8.53 -6.09 -1.12
CA TRP A 119 -9.03 -6.53 0.19
C TRP A 119 -7.96 -7.28 0.98
N PHE A 120 -7.10 -8.05 0.30
CA PHE A 120 -6.05 -8.81 0.97
C PHE A 120 -4.99 -7.91 1.68
N PRO A 121 -4.32 -6.95 0.99
CA PRO A 121 -3.44 -5.98 1.65
C PRO A 121 -4.16 -5.12 2.69
N PHE A 122 -5.41 -4.71 2.43
CA PHE A 122 -6.18 -3.91 3.37
C PHE A 122 -6.51 -4.67 4.66
N ALA A 123 -6.90 -5.95 4.54
CA ALA A 123 -7.12 -6.84 5.67
C ALA A 123 -5.83 -7.10 6.45
N ALA A 124 -4.70 -7.32 5.76
CA ALA A 124 -3.39 -7.47 6.39
C ALA A 124 -2.99 -6.21 7.18
N ASN A 125 -3.14 -5.02 6.59
CA ASN A 125 -2.88 -3.75 7.26
C ASN A 125 -3.80 -3.53 8.47
N THR A 126 -5.06 -3.94 8.38
CA THR A 126 -6.01 -3.86 9.50
C THR A 126 -5.67 -4.85 10.61
N MET A 127 -5.23 -6.06 10.27
CA MET A 127 -4.72 -7.03 11.23
C MET A 127 -3.46 -6.53 11.93
N PHE A 128 -2.55 -5.88 11.19
CA PHE A 128 -1.38 -5.21 11.75
C PHE A 128 -1.80 -4.15 12.78
N LEU A 129 -2.74 -3.26 12.44
CA LEU A 129 -3.26 -2.25 13.35
C LEU A 129 -3.79 -2.87 14.65
N ILE A 130 -4.66 -3.88 14.54
CA ILE A 130 -5.32 -4.50 15.70
C ILE A 130 -4.30 -5.21 16.60
N VAL A 131 -3.48 -6.10 16.01
CA VAL A 131 -2.53 -6.92 16.76
C VAL A 131 -1.45 -6.05 17.38
N PHE A 132 -0.89 -5.10 16.62
CA PHE A 132 0.18 -4.25 17.14
C PHE A 132 -0.33 -3.29 18.23
N SER A 133 -1.55 -2.76 18.09
CA SER A 133 -2.16 -1.96 19.16
C SER A 133 -2.40 -2.76 20.43
N CYS A 134 -2.83 -4.02 20.30
CA CYS A 134 -3.03 -4.93 21.42
C CYS A 134 -1.73 -5.26 22.16
N VAL A 135 -0.59 -5.31 21.45
CA VAL A 135 0.74 -5.55 22.02
C VAL A 135 1.32 -4.29 22.68
N LEU A 136 1.09 -3.09 22.10
CA LEU A 136 1.66 -1.84 22.62
C LEU A 136 0.96 -1.32 23.89
N ARG A 137 -0.38 -1.40 23.94
CA ARG A 137 -1.23 -0.96 25.07
C ARG A 137 -0.94 0.45 25.64
N ASP A 138 -0.38 1.35 24.84
CA ASP A 138 -0.01 2.70 25.25
C ASP A 138 -0.18 3.76 24.15
N MET A 139 0.32 4.98 24.37
CA MET A 139 0.18 6.10 23.44
C MET A 139 0.86 5.87 22.07
N ARG A 140 1.72 4.85 21.91
CA ARG A 140 2.28 4.47 20.61
C ARG A 140 1.22 4.00 19.62
N ILE A 141 0.03 3.60 20.10
CA ILE A 141 -1.12 3.24 19.28
C ILE A 141 -1.51 4.37 18.31
N LEU A 142 -1.40 5.64 18.72
CA LEU A 142 -1.74 6.78 17.86
C LEU A 142 -0.89 6.81 16.58
N LEU A 143 0.40 6.51 16.71
CA LEU A 143 1.29 6.39 15.55
C LEU A 143 0.86 5.22 14.66
N VAL A 144 0.53 4.06 15.23
CA VAL A 144 0.07 2.89 14.47
C VAL A 144 -1.20 3.21 13.66
N VAL A 145 -2.17 3.92 14.27
CA VAL A 145 -3.38 4.40 13.58
C VAL A 145 -3.02 5.34 12.43
N ALA A 146 -2.13 6.30 12.67
CA ALA A 146 -1.69 7.23 11.63
C ALA A 146 -0.98 6.51 10.47
N VAL A 147 -0.16 5.49 10.76
CA VAL A 147 0.48 4.63 9.74
C VAL A 147 -0.57 3.83 8.96
N TRP A 148 -1.57 3.27 9.64
CA TRP A 148 -2.65 2.52 8.98
C TRP A 148 -3.41 3.38 7.97
N ILE A 149 -3.76 4.63 8.34
CA ILE A 149 -4.40 5.60 7.45
C ILE A 149 -3.47 5.94 6.28
N ALA A 150 -2.20 6.27 6.57
CA ALA A 150 -1.22 6.66 5.55
C ALA A 150 -1.01 5.56 4.51
N PHE A 151 -0.88 4.31 4.96
CA PHE A 151 -0.77 3.14 4.08
C PHE A 151 -2.03 3.00 3.20
N GLY A 152 -3.23 3.10 3.78
CA GLY A 152 -4.48 3.01 3.03
C GLY A 152 -4.60 4.09 1.95
N CYS A 153 -4.29 5.34 2.30
CA CYS A 153 -4.28 6.45 1.34
C CYS A 153 -3.22 6.26 0.25
N SER A 154 -2.00 5.87 0.61
CA SER A 154 -0.91 5.62 -0.33
C SER A 154 -1.26 4.50 -1.29
N PHE A 155 -1.79 3.38 -0.81
CA PHE A 155 -2.16 2.23 -1.63
C PHE A 155 -3.23 2.57 -2.68
N LEU A 156 -4.25 3.34 -2.28
CA LEU A 156 -5.28 3.85 -3.21
C LEU A 156 -4.70 4.85 -4.23
N GLN A 157 -3.68 5.61 -3.87
CA GLN A 157 -3.02 6.57 -4.75
C GLN A 157 -1.99 5.92 -5.70
N GLU A 158 -1.28 4.88 -5.25
CA GLU A 158 -0.18 4.20 -5.95
C GLU A 158 -0.62 3.53 -7.27
N THR A 159 -1.92 3.31 -7.42
CA THR A 159 -2.51 2.82 -8.67
C THR A 159 -2.48 3.88 -9.79
N TYR A 160 -2.18 5.15 -9.47
CA TYR A 160 -2.35 6.28 -10.38
C TYR A 160 -1.07 7.11 -10.70
N PHE A 161 0.03 7.01 -9.94
CA PHE A 161 1.21 7.81 -10.26
C PHE A 161 1.82 7.42 -11.62
N ARG A 162 1.96 8.41 -12.50
CA ARG A 162 2.47 8.26 -13.88
C ARG A 162 3.99 8.06 -13.94
N ASP A 163 4.69 8.38 -12.86
CA ASP A 163 6.13 8.13 -12.71
C ASP A 163 6.35 6.80 -11.95
N SER A 164 6.45 5.69 -12.71
CA SER A 164 6.68 4.34 -12.18
C SER A 164 7.88 4.27 -11.22
N ARG A 165 8.91 5.11 -11.44
CA ARG A 165 10.13 5.15 -10.62
C ARG A 165 9.88 5.71 -9.22
N ASN A 166 9.08 6.77 -9.07
CA ASN A 166 8.80 7.34 -7.75
C ASN A 166 7.94 6.40 -6.91
N ILE A 167 6.99 5.70 -7.56
CA ILE A 167 6.20 4.62 -6.95
C ILE A 167 7.11 3.51 -6.45
N ALA A 168 7.96 2.98 -7.33
CA ALA A 168 8.87 1.89 -6.98
C ALA A 168 9.78 2.29 -5.80
N MET A 169 10.31 3.51 -5.81
CA MET A 169 11.12 4.03 -4.71
C MET A 169 10.33 4.16 -3.41
N SER A 170 9.10 4.68 -3.42
CA SER A 170 8.28 4.77 -2.20
C SER A 170 7.89 3.39 -1.65
N ALA A 171 7.54 2.44 -2.52
CA ALA A 171 7.22 1.07 -2.14
C ALA A 171 8.44 0.36 -1.54
N PHE A 172 9.63 0.57 -2.12
CA PHE A 172 10.87 0.03 -1.59
C PHE A 172 11.21 0.58 -0.21
N VAL A 173 11.07 1.89 -0.02
CA VAL A 173 11.32 2.55 1.27
C VAL A 173 10.34 2.03 2.33
N GLU A 174 9.04 1.97 2.03
CA GLU A 174 8.05 1.45 2.98
C GLU A 174 8.28 -0.04 3.29
N ALA A 175 8.58 -0.88 2.29
CA ALA A 175 8.94 -2.27 2.51
C ALA A 175 10.18 -2.43 3.40
N SER A 176 11.20 -1.60 3.20
CA SER A 176 12.41 -1.60 4.02
C SER A 176 12.12 -1.23 5.47
N LEU A 177 11.24 -0.24 5.69
CA LEU A 177 10.82 0.16 7.04
C LEU A 177 10.00 -0.92 7.74
N LEU A 178 9.14 -1.63 7.00
CA LEU A 178 8.42 -2.79 7.52
C LEU A 178 9.38 -3.91 7.93
N VAL A 179 10.40 -4.21 7.12
CA VAL A 179 11.43 -5.21 7.46
C VAL A 179 12.24 -4.79 8.69
N LEU A 180 12.60 -3.51 8.80
CA LEU A 180 13.26 -2.99 10.00
C LEU A 180 12.38 -3.14 11.24
N LEU A 181 11.10 -2.79 11.15
CA LEU A 181 10.15 -2.96 12.25
C LEU A 181 9.99 -4.45 12.63
N MET A 182 9.89 -5.35 11.64
CA MET A 182 9.89 -6.80 11.86
C MET A 182 11.14 -7.25 12.61
N GLY A 183 12.31 -6.73 12.23
CA GLY A 183 13.58 -6.98 12.91
C GLY A 183 13.56 -6.47 14.35
N SER A 184 13.08 -5.25 14.59
CA SER A 184 12.95 -4.66 15.93
C SER A 184 12.05 -5.49 16.86
N ILE A 185 10.94 -6.00 16.35
CA ILE A 185 10.02 -6.88 17.10
C ILE A 185 10.65 -8.26 17.33
N SER A 186 11.32 -8.82 16.31
CA SER A 186 11.94 -10.15 16.39
C SER A 186 13.06 -10.19 17.42
N LEU A 187 13.94 -9.18 17.39
CA LEU A 187 15.09 -9.02 18.28
C LEU A 187 14.72 -8.47 19.67
N ASP A 188 13.44 -8.24 19.96
CA ASP A 188 12.96 -7.74 21.25
C ASP A 188 13.58 -6.38 21.66
N ILE A 189 13.89 -5.54 20.65
CA ILE A 189 14.49 -4.21 20.86
C ILE A 189 13.46 -3.23 21.42
N MET A 190 12.18 -3.43 21.08
CA MET A 190 11.10 -2.56 21.49
C MET A 190 10.77 -2.78 22.97
N ASP A 191 10.92 -1.72 23.75
CA ASP A 191 10.64 -1.72 25.19
C ASP A 191 9.13 -1.77 25.47
N ASP A 192 8.76 -2.48 26.56
CA ASP A 192 7.40 -2.61 27.08
C ASP A 192 6.37 -3.22 26.09
N LEU A 193 6.78 -4.24 25.31
CA LEU A 193 5.86 -5.02 24.47
C LEU A 193 5.17 -6.12 25.26
N HIS A 194 3.83 -6.17 25.18
CA HIS A 194 3.02 -7.17 25.86
C HIS A 194 2.62 -8.29 24.90
N HIS A 195 3.53 -9.24 24.67
CA HIS A 195 3.23 -10.43 23.87
C HIS A 195 2.30 -11.38 24.63
N SER A 196 1.27 -11.88 23.94
CA SER A 196 0.27 -12.78 24.52
C SER A 196 0.13 -14.02 23.63
N ASN A 197 -0.02 -15.18 24.25
CA ASN A 197 -0.32 -16.42 23.54
C ASN A 197 -1.81 -16.43 23.18
N LEU A 198 -2.13 -16.45 21.89
CA LEU A 198 -3.50 -16.39 21.38
C LEU A 198 -4.17 -17.77 21.37
N ILE A 199 -3.44 -18.79 20.91
CA ILE A 199 -3.94 -20.16 20.80
C ILE A 199 -2.88 -21.11 21.33
N ILE A 200 -3.28 -21.97 22.26
CA ILE A 200 -2.47 -23.09 22.73
C ILE A 200 -3.24 -24.35 22.33
N ALA A 201 -2.81 -25.01 21.26
CA ALA A 201 -3.46 -26.21 20.75
C ALA A 201 -2.42 -27.27 20.39
N GLY A 202 -2.55 -28.48 20.95
CA GLY A 202 -1.71 -29.62 20.60
C GLY A 202 -0.20 -29.43 20.80
N GLY A 203 0.23 -28.62 21.77
CA GLY A 203 1.66 -28.34 22.02
C GLY A 203 2.25 -27.22 21.14
N HIS A 204 1.47 -26.65 20.22
CA HIS A 204 1.85 -25.45 19.47
C HIS A 204 1.19 -24.21 20.09
N THR A 205 2.00 -23.17 20.29
CA THR A 205 1.55 -21.87 20.79
C THR A 205 1.64 -20.84 19.67
N LEU A 206 0.52 -20.23 19.29
CA LEU A 206 0.49 -19.09 18.37
C LEU A 206 0.59 -17.81 19.19
N SER A 207 1.70 -17.08 19.10
CA SER A 207 1.90 -15.81 19.80
C SER A 207 1.45 -14.62 18.95
N THR A 208 1.05 -13.52 19.59
CA THR A 208 0.87 -12.22 18.90
C THR A 208 2.12 -11.78 18.16
N LYS A 209 3.31 -12.19 18.62
CA LYS A 209 4.59 -11.94 17.95
C LYS A 209 4.65 -12.62 16.59
N ASP A 210 4.27 -13.90 16.51
CA ASP A 210 4.29 -14.68 15.26
C ASP A 210 3.30 -14.11 14.24
N VAL A 211 2.09 -13.76 14.69
CA VAL A 211 1.08 -13.11 13.85
C VAL A 211 1.62 -11.79 13.30
N LEU A 212 2.24 -10.97 14.15
CA LEU A 212 2.73 -9.66 13.75
C LEU A 212 3.89 -9.76 12.74
N ILE A 213 4.85 -10.65 12.97
CA ILE A 213 5.96 -10.92 12.04
C ILE A 213 5.41 -11.39 10.69
N ASN A 214 4.46 -12.31 10.69
CA ASN A 214 3.89 -12.85 9.45
C ASN A 214 3.12 -11.77 8.66
N VAL A 215 2.35 -10.92 9.33
CA VAL A 215 1.62 -9.82 8.68
C VAL A 215 2.58 -8.81 8.07
N ILE A 216 3.59 -8.37 8.84
CA ILE A 216 4.58 -7.42 8.36
C ILE A 216 5.35 -8.00 7.16
N GLY A 217 5.77 -9.27 7.25
CA GLY A 217 6.44 -9.98 6.15
C GLY A 217 5.58 -10.09 4.89
N THR A 218 4.30 -10.38 5.05
CA THR A 218 3.33 -10.42 3.94
C THR A 218 3.20 -9.05 3.28
N MET A 219 3.00 -7.98 4.08
CA MET A 219 2.89 -6.61 3.55
C MET A 219 4.17 -6.17 2.83
N ALA A 220 5.34 -6.46 3.41
CA ALA A 220 6.63 -6.14 2.77
C ALA A 220 6.81 -6.88 1.44
N THR A 221 6.43 -8.16 1.37
CA THR A 221 6.52 -8.96 0.14
C THR A 221 5.58 -8.44 -0.94
N LEU A 222 4.35 -8.05 -0.58
CA LEU A 222 3.41 -7.43 -1.50
C LEU A 222 3.95 -6.11 -2.07
N MET A 223 4.55 -5.27 -1.23
CA MET A 223 5.16 -4.01 -1.67
C MET A 223 6.38 -4.23 -2.58
N MET A 224 7.25 -5.20 -2.25
CA MET A 224 8.37 -5.58 -3.09
C MET A 224 7.91 -6.15 -4.44
N ARG A 225 6.84 -6.95 -4.46
CA ARG A 225 6.25 -7.47 -5.71
C ARG A 225 5.71 -6.33 -6.58
N THR A 226 5.01 -5.36 -5.98
CA THR A 226 4.52 -4.16 -6.68
C THR A 226 5.68 -3.37 -7.28
N MET A 227 6.75 -3.14 -6.51
CA MET A 227 7.96 -2.49 -6.99
C MET A 227 8.57 -3.25 -8.17
N TYR A 228 8.80 -4.56 -8.04
CA TYR A 228 9.42 -5.37 -9.08
C TYR A 228 8.65 -5.29 -10.40
N ARG A 229 7.32 -5.46 -10.35
CA ARG A 229 6.46 -5.35 -11.54
C ARG A 229 6.58 -3.97 -12.21
N ARG A 230 6.61 -2.90 -11.42
CA ARG A 230 6.69 -1.51 -11.91
C ARG A 230 8.07 -1.12 -12.47
N VAL A 231 9.13 -1.84 -12.10
CA VAL A 231 10.48 -1.63 -12.64
C VAL A 231 10.70 -2.41 -13.94
N GLN A 232 9.95 -3.49 -14.15
CA GLN A 232 10.03 -4.31 -15.35
C GLN A 232 9.18 -3.76 -16.53
N GLU A 233 8.13 -2.99 -16.23
CA GLU A 233 7.33 -2.21 -17.19
C GLU A 233 8.06 -0.93 -17.64
#